data_AF-A0A3C0HRN3-F1
#
_entry.id   AF-A0A3C0HRN3-F1
#
_cell.length_a   1.000
_cell.length_b   1.000
_cell.length_c   1.000
_cell.angle_alpha   90.00
_cell.angle_beta   90.00
_cell.angle_gamma   90.00
#
_symmetry.space_group_name_H-M   'P 1'
#
loop_
_entity.id
_entity.type
_entity.pdbx_description
1 polymer ?
#
loop_
_entity_poly.entity_id
_entity_poly.type
_entity_poly.pdbx_seq_one_letter_code
_entity_poly.pdbx_strand_id
1 'polypeptide(L)'
;KEELVTGLLEQTLSDAASGLDELTAGRERGAFAKAYLEYVRRPDEHQADAATAVLAAAAAGDGELGPAADVFEAWQQRLMHEDGLDPALGLLARIVGDGLWLIDLFGLARPSAEDRAAVIDVVARLLDSQVK
;
A
#
# COMPACT_ATOMS: atom_id res chain seq x y z
N LYS A 1 -13.17 23.06 4.22
CA LYS A 1 -12.65 22.47 2.96
C LYS A 1 -11.55 21.47 3.30
N GLU A 2 -10.54 21.88 4.06
CA GLU A 2 -9.51 20.98 4.64
C GLU A 2 -10.13 19.82 5.43
N GLU A 3 -11.00 20.08 6.40
CA GLU A 3 -11.65 19.00 7.20
C GLU A 3 -12.41 17.95 6.37
N LEU A 4 -13.01 18.35 5.24
CA LEU A 4 -13.71 17.42 4.34
C LEU A 4 -12.73 16.54 3.56
N VAL A 5 -11.61 17.11 3.13
CA VAL A 5 -10.55 16.39 2.41
C VAL A 5 -9.84 15.41 3.33
N THR A 6 -9.54 15.82 4.57
CA THR A 6 -8.96 14.96 5.60
C THR A 6 -9.91 13.81 5.96
N GLY A 7 -11.21 14.08 6.16
CA GLY A 7 -12.17 13.02 6.47
C GLY A 7 -12.36 12.00 5.34
N LEU A 8 -12.32 12.44 4.07
CA LEU A 8 -12.38 11.52 2.93
C LEU A 8 -11.12 10.63 2.85
N LEU A 9 -9.95 11.22 3.10
CA LEU A 9 -8.68 10.51 3.17
C LEU A 9 -8.68 9.44 4.28
N GLU A 10 -9.09 9.81 5.48
CA GLU A 10 -9.21 8.89 6.62
C GLU A 10 -10.13 7.72 6.29
N GLN A 11 -11.29 8.00 5.67
CA GLN A 11 -12.22 6.97 5.26
C GLN A 11 -11.61 6.03 4.21
N THR A 12 -10.97 6.57 3.17
CA THR A 12 -10.36 5.71 2.14
C THR A 12 -9.19 4.87 2.66
N LEU A 13 -8.37 5.42 3.57
CA LEU A 13 -7.30 4.67 4.22
C LEU A 13 -7.86 3.59 5.17
N SER A 14 -8.97 3.88 5.86
CA SER A 14 -9.68 2.91 6.69
C SER A 14 -10.28 1.77 5.86
N ASP A 15 -10.84 2.08 4.68
CA ASP A 15 -11.37 1.07 3.76
C ASP A 15 -10.24 0.18 3.22
N ALA A 16 -9.09 0.77 2.86
CA ALA A 16 -7.89 0.03 2.46
C ALA A 16 -7.35 -0.86 3.58
N ALA A 17 -7.28 -0.34 4.82
CA ALA A 17 -6.86 -1.11 5.99
C ALA A 17 -7.81 -2.30 6.25
N SER A 18 -9.12 -2.08 6.12
CA SER A 18 -10.13 -3.14 6.29
C SER A 18 -9.99 -4.22 5.21
N GLY A 19 -9.77 -3.83 3.94
CA GLY A 19 -9.51 -4.79 2.86
C GLY A 19 -8.24 -5.61 3.08
N LEU A 20 -7.17 -4.99 3.59
CA LEU A 20 -5.93 -5.69 3.96
C LEU A 20 -6.15 -6.65 5.14
N ASP A 21 -6.97 -6.27 6.13
CA ASP A 21 -7.30 -7.15 7.27
C ASP A 21 -8.13 -8.36 6.85
N GLU A 22 -9.11 -8.18 5.95
CA GLU A 22 -9.89 -9.29 5.37
C GLU A 22 -8.99 -10.28 4.61
N LEU A 23 -8.03 -9.77 3.82
CA LEU A 23 -7.06 -10.59 3.08
C LEU A 23 -6.08 -11.34 4.00
N THR A 24 -5.94 -10.93 5.27
CA THR A 24 -4.96 -11.49 6.21
C THR A 24 -5.57 -12.30 7.36
N ALA A 25 -6.86 -12.62 7.28
CA ALA A 25 -7.63 -13.33 8.33
C ALA A 25 -7.09 -14.72 8.73
N GLY A 26 -6.00 -15.21 8.13
CA GLY A 26 -5.30 -16.46 8.47
C GLY A 26 -4.01 -16.34 9.31
N ARG A 27 -3.48 -15.13 9.58
CA ARG A 27 -2.22 -14.87 10.34
C ARG A 27 -1.03 -15.79 10.00
N GLU A 28 -0.90 -16.19 8.74
CA GLU A 28 0.30 -16.90 8.30
C GLU A 28 1.47 -15.91 8.17
N ARG A 29 2.70 -16.40 8.38
CA ARG A 29 3.92 -15.62 8.20
C ARG A 29 3.94 -15.01 6.79
N GLY A 30 4.09 -13.69 6.69
CA GLY A 30 4.11 -12.96 5.43
C GLY A 30 2.73 -12.68 4.81
N ALA A 31 1.63 -12.97 5.52
CA ALA A 31 0.28 -12.77 4.99
C ALA A 31 0.02 -11.29 4.68
N PHE A 32 0.48 -10.36 5.52
CA PHE A 32 0.24 -8.93 5.32
C PHE A 32 1.01 -8.39 4.12
N ALA A 33 2.28 -8.77 3.94
CA ALA A 33 3.07 -8.38 2.77
C ALA A 33 2.48 -8.92 1.45
N LYS A 34 1.93 -10.15 1.47
CA LYS A 34 1.26 -10.74 0.30
C LYS A 34 -0.05 -10.02 -0.02
N ALA A 35 -0.87 -9.74 1.00
CA ALA A 35 -2.10 -8.98 0.84
C ALA A 35 -1.82 -7.57 0.30
N TYR A 36 -0.76 -6.92 0.79
CA TYR A 36 -0.33 -5.60 0.30
C TYR A 36 0.03 -5.62 -1.19
N LEU A 37 0.78 -6.63 -1.63
CA LEU A 37 1.13 -6.77 -3.05
C LEU A 37 -0.09 -7.04 -3.94
N GLU A 38 -1.03 -7.86 -3.47
CA GLU A 38 -2.26 -8.14 -4.21
C GLU A 38 -3.19 -6.91 -4.28
N TYR A 39 -3.26 -6.12 -3.20
CA TYR A 39 -3.97 -4.84 -3.19
C TYR A 39 -3.42 -3.88 -4.27
N VAL A 40 -2.10 -3.82 -4.43
CA VAL A 40 -1.47 -2.99 -5.48
C VAL A 40 -1.63 -3.58 -6.88
N ARG A 41 -1.80 -4.91 -6.99
CA ARG A 41 -1.99 -5.62 -8.27
C ARG A 41 -3.29 -5.22 -8.97
N ARG A 42 -4.29 -4.70 -8.25
CA ARG A 42 -5.62 -4.34 -8.77
C ARG A 42 -5.89 -2.83 -8.74
N PRO A 43 -5.36 -2.06 -9.71
CA PRO A 43 -5.49 -0.61 -9.72
C PRO A 43 -6.92 -0.10 -9.92
N ASP A 44 -7.77 -0.89 -10.57
CA ASP A 44 -9.05 -0.39 -11.09
C ASP A 44 -10.18 -0.36 -10.06
N GLU A 45 -10.05 -1.05 -8.92
CA GLU A 45 -11.15 -1.18 -7.96
C GLU A 45 -11.09 -0.15 -6.82
N HIS A 46 -9.90 0.30 -6.37
CA HIS A 46 -9.76 1.10 -5.14
C HIS A 46 -8.75 2.28 -5.19
N GLN A 47 -8.02 2.51 -6.29
CA GLN A 47 -6.82 3.39 -6.25
C GLN A 47 -7.02 4.86 -6.64
N ALA A 48 -8.01 5.20 -7.48
CA ALA A 48 -8.15 6.57 -8.00
C ALA A 48 -8.61 7.58 -6.93
N ASP A 49 -9.55 7.17 -6.07
CA ASP A 49 -10.13 8.06 -5.06
C ASP A 49 -9.20 8.23 -3.84
N ALA A 50 -8.53 7.15 -3.42
CA ALA A 50 -7.54 7.16 -2.35
C ALA A 50 -6.38 8.11 -2.63
N ALA A 51 -5.82 8.02 -3.84
CA ALA A 51 -4.67 8.80 -4.26
C ALA A 51 -4.99 10.29 -4.40
N THR A 52 -6.17 10.59 -4.94
CA THR A 52 -6.67 11.95 -5.04
C THR A 52 -6.88 12.56 -3.65
N ALA A 53 -7.40 11.79 -2.69
CA ALA A 53 -7.58 12.24 -1.31
C ALA A 53 -6.25 12.47 -0.57
N VAL A 54 -5.28 11.56 -0.70
CA VAL A 54 -3.93 11.69 -0.09
C VAL A 54 -3.23 12.95 -0.58
N LEU A 55 -3.20 13.16 -1.89
CA LEU A 55 -2.55 14.34 -2.49
C LEU A 55 -3.32 15.63 -2.21
N ALA A 56 -4.65 15.59 -2.23
CA ALA A 56 -5.46 16.76 -1.89
C ALA A 56 -5.23 17.18 -0.43
N ALA A 57 -5.06 16.24 0.50
CA ALA A 57 -4.72 16.54 1.89
C ALA A 57 -3.31 17.09 2.02
N ALA A 58 -2.30 16.46 1.40
CA ALA A 58 -0.92 16.95 1.39
C ALA A 58 -0.77 18.35 0.77
N ALA A 59 -1.58 18.66 -0.26
CA ALA A 59 -1.59 19.97 -0.90
C ALA A 59 -2.44 21.01 -0.15
N ALA A 60 -3.34 20.57 0.73
CA ALA A 60 -4.17 21.44 1.57
C ALA A 60 -3.51 21.76 2.92
N GLY A 61 -2.69 20.85 3.46
CA GLY A 61 -1.71 21.17 4.51
C GLY A 61 -0.41 21.71 3.91
N ASP A 62 0.48 22.26 4.74
CA ASP A 62 1.83 22.71 4.33
C ASP A 62 2.77 21.51 3.97
N GLY A 63 2.27 20.51 3.26
CA GLY A 63 2.93 19.23 2.99
C GLY A 63 2.74 18.18 4.09
N GLU A 64 2.02 18.50 5.17
CA GLU A 64 1.72 17.56 6.25
C GLU A 64 0.46 16.73 5.94
N LEU A 65 0.60 15.40 5.95
CA LEU A 65 -0.51 14.47 5.78
C LEU A 65 -1.33 14.25 7.07
N GLY A 66 -0.89 14.82 8.19
CA GLY A 66 -1.58 14.70 9.48
C GLY A 66 -1.85 13.23 9.86
N PRO A 67 -3.07 12.87 10.33
CA PRO A 67 -3.44 11.51 10.74
C PRO A 67 -3.22 10.42 9.69
N ALA A 68 -3.20 10.77 8.40
CA ALA A 68 -2.91 9.81 7.34
C ALA A 68 -1.47 9.30 7.40
N ALA A 69 -0.52 10.14 7.85
CA ALA A 69 0.86 9.73 8.06
C ALA A 69 0.95 8.60 9.11
N ASP A 70 0.11 8.64 10.16
CA ASP A 70 0.07 7.64 11.21
C ASP A 70 -0.39 6.26 10.68
N VAL A 71 -1.33 6.24 9.74
CA VAL A 71 -1.78 4.99 9.08
C VAL A 71 -0.66 4.38 8.27
N PHE A 72 0.03 5.22 7.49
CA PHE A 72 1.21 4.80 6.75
C PHE A 72 2.31 4.33 7.70
N GLU A 73 2.55 4.96 8.83
CA GLU A 73 3.53 4.47 9.81
C GLU A 73 3.13 3.11 10.37
N ALA A 74 1.86 2.93 10.74
CA ALA A 74 1.34 1.66 11.27
C ALA A 74 1.50 0.50 10.28
N TRP A 75 1.21 0.71 9.00
CA TRP A 75 1.44 -0.31 7.96
C TRP A 75 2.91 -0.68 7.82
N GLN A 76 3.83 0.28 7.93
CA GLN A 76 5.27 0.00 7.87
C GLN A 76 5.70 -0.85 9.07
N GLN A 77 5.28 -0.45 10.27
CA GLN A 77 5.61 -1.19 11.50
C GLN A 77 5.11 -2.63 11.41
N ARG A 78 3.88 -2.84 10.94
CA ARG A 78 3.31 -4.17 10.75
C ARG A 78 4.10 -5.02 9.75
N LEU A 79 4.42 -4.46 8.57
CA LEU A 79 5.23 -5.15 7.55
C LEU A 79 6.64 -5.51 8.03
N MET A 80 7.27 -4.62 8.79
CA MET A 80 8.66 -4.79 9.22
C MET A 80 8.80 -5.70 10.45
N HIS A 81 7.82 -5.71 11.34
CA HIS A 81 8.01 -6.28 12.68
C HIS A 81 6.95 -7.31 13.09
N GLU A 82 5.76 -7.30 12.49
CA GLU A 82 4.64 -8.13 12.93
C GLU A 82 4.31 -9.26 11.95
N ASP A 83 4.67 -9.12 10.68
CA ASP A 83 4.39 -10.10 9.62
C ASP A 83 5.37 -11.31 9.65
N GLY A 84 6.33 -11.28 10.58
CA GLY A 84 7.30 -12.35 10.80
C GLY A 84 8.35 -12.49 9.68
N LEU A 85 8.42 -11.58 8.72
CA LEU A 85 9.41 -11.58 7.64
C LEU A 85 10.71 -10.87 8.04
N ASP A 86 11.73 -10.97 7.19
CA ASP A 86 12.86 -10.05 7.26
C ASP A 86 12.33 -8.60 7.08
N PRO A 87 12.69 -7.65 7.96
CA PRO A 87 12.15 -6.29 7.90
C PRO A 87 12.39 -5.58 6.57
N ALA A 88 13.52 -5.86 5.90
CA ALA A 88 13.83 -5.25 4.61
C ALA A 88 12.94 -5.80 3.50
N LEU A 89 12.53 -7.07 3.58
CA LEU A 89 11.59 -7.67 2.62
C LEU A 89 10.16 -7.15 2.81
N GLY A 90 9.72 -6.97 4.06
CA GLY A 90 8.44 -6.31 4.35
C GLY A 90 8.41 -4.87 3.82
N LEU A 91 9.49 -4.12 4.04
CA LEU A 91 9.63 -2.76 3.52
C LEU A 91 9.72 -2.72 1.98
N LEU A 92 10.39 -3.69 1.36
CA LEU A 92 10.46 -3.80 -0.10
C LEU A 92 9.07 -3.97 -0.73
N ALA A 93 8.23 -4.83 -0.15
CA ALA A 93 6.86 -5.04 -0.62
C ALA A 93 6.07 -3.74 -0.62
N ARG A 94 6.23 -2.92 0.44
CA ARG A 94 5.65 -1.58 0.50
C ARG A 94 6.17 -0.66 -0.58
N ILE A 95 7.48 -0.50 -0.70
CA ILE A 95 8.11 0.45 -1.64
C ILE A 95 7.71 0.14 -3.08
N VAL A 96 7.72 -1.14 -3.46
CA VAL A 96 7.28 -1.57 -4.79
C VAL A 96 5.79 -1.28 -4.97
N GLY A 97 4.99 -1.55 -3.94
CA GLY A 97 3.57 -1.26 -3.92
C GLY A 97 3.25 0.22 -4.17
N ASP A 98 3.80 1.08 -3.32
CA ASP A 98 3.62 2.53 -3.36
C ASP A 98 4.18 3.13 -4.65
N GLY A 99 5.31 2.62 -5.15
CA GLY A 99 5.93 3.05 -6.39
C GLY A 99 5.06 2.78 -7.62
N LEU A 100 4.51 1.56 -7.73
CA LEU A 100 3.59 1.20 -8.81
C LEU A 100 2.32 2.06 -8.76
N TRP A 101 1.79 2.28 -7.56
CA TRP A 101 0.65 3.14 -7.33
C TRP A 101 0.90 4.60 -7.75
N LEU A 102 2.04 5.18 -7.38
CA LEU A 102 2.43 6.54 -7.79
C LEU A 102 2.64 6.65 -9.31
N ILE A 103 3.21 5.63 -9.94
CA ILE A 103 3.36 5.58 -11.40
C ILE A 103 2.00 5.63 -12.09
N ASP A 104 1.00 4.92 -11.58
CA ASP A 104 -0.36 4.94 -12.12
C ASP A 104 -1.01 6.31 -11.93
N LEU A 105 -0.93 6.84 -10.72
CA LEU A 105 -1.52 8.12 -10.35
C LEU A 105 -1.04 9.27 -11.25
N PHE A 106 0.27 9.37 -11.46
CA PHE A 106 0.87 10.46 -12.22
C PHE A 106 1.10 10.13 -13.70
N GLY A 107 0.81 8.91 -14.13
CA GLY A 107 1.07 8.47 -15.50
C GLY A 107 2.56 8.45 -15.86
N LEU A 108 3.43 8.15 -14.89
CA LEU A 108 4.89 8.19 -15.03
C LEU A 108 5.41 6.96 -15.78
N ALA A 109 5.10 6.87 -17.08
CA ALA A 109 5.42 5.72 -17.92
C ALA A 109 4.88 4.41 -17.31
N ARG A 110 3.54 4.28 -17.28
CA ARG A 110 2.85 3.13 -16.70
C ARG A 110 3.37 1.82 -17.32
N PRO A 111 3.82 0.85 -16.50
CA PRO A 111 4.24 -0.45 -17.01
C PRO A 111 3.05 -1.17 -17.66
N SER A 112 3.35 -2.05 -18.61
CA SER A 112 2.33 -2.96 -19.13
C SER A 112 1.79 -3.86 -18.00
N ALA A 113 0.61 -4.45 -18.18
CA ALA A 113 0.06 -5.40 -17.21
C ALA A 113 1.02 -6.59 -16.98
N GLU A 114 1.74 -7.00 -18.03
CA GLU A 114 2.74 -8.07 -17.97
C GLU A 114 3.96 -7.65 -17.15
N ASP A 115 4.55 -6.48 -17.43
CA ASP A 115 5.71 -5.97 -16.69
C ASP A 115 5.39 -5.75 -15.21
N ARG A 116 4.19 -5.22 -14.92
CA ARG A 116 3.70 -5.07 -13.54
C ARG A 116 3.63 -6.41 -12.82
N ALA A 117 2.99 -7.40 -13.44
CA ALA A 117 2.88 -8.73 -12.86
C ALA A 117 4.27 -9.34 -12.62
N ALA A 118 5.20 -9.18 -13.56
CA ALA A 118 6.57 -9.67 -13.43
C ALA A 118 7.31 -9.05 -12.24
N VAL A 119 7.18 -7.74 -12.02
CA VAL A 119 7.79 -7.05 -10.86
C VAL A 119 7.17 -7.54 -9.55
N ILE A 120 5.85 -7.62 -9.47
CA ILE A 120 5.15 -8.12 -8.28
C ILE A 120 5.57 -9.57 -7.97
N ASP A 121 5.66 -10.42 -8.99
CA ASP A 121 6.07 -11.82 -8.85
C ASP A 121 7.53 -11.96 -8.40
N VAL A 122 8.42 -11.02 -8.76
CA VAL A 122 9.79 -10.99 -8.19
C VAL A 122 9.74 -10.77 -6.69
N VAL A 123 8.97 -9.79 -6.21
CA VAL A 123 8.85 -9.53 -4.77
C VAL A 123 8.20 -10.70 -4.06
N ALA A 124 7.10 -11.25 -4.61
CA ALA A 124 6.41 -12.40 -4.03
C ALA A 124 7.34 -13.61 -3.85
N ARG A 125 8.20 -13.92 -4.85
CA ARG A 125 9.19 -15.00 -4.73
C ARG A 125 10.22 -14.75 -3.62
N LEU A 126 10.63 -13.51 -3.41
CA LEU A 126 11.55 -13.16 -2.32
C LEU A 126 10.86 -13.37 -0.96
N LEU A 127 9.60 -12.96 -0.83
CA LEU A 127 8.81 -13.19 0.38
C LEU A 127 8.61 -14.69 0.66
N ASP A 128 8.24 -15.48 -0.35
CA ASP A 128 8.02 -16.92 -0.22
C ASP A 128 9.28 -17.69 0.19
N SER A 129 10.47 -17.18 -0.14
CA SER A 129 11.73 -17.78 0.30
C SER A 129 11.93 -17.77 1.82
N GLN A 130 11.20 -16.91 2.54
CA GLN A 130 11.28 -16.73 4.00
C GLN A 130 10.20 -17.50 4.78
N VAL A 131 9.26 -18.15 4.07
CA VAL A 131 8.12 -18.86 4.67
C VAL A 131 8.34 -20.38 4.66
N LYS A 132 9.44 -20.86 4.05
CA LYS A 132 9.85 -22.27 4.04
C LYS A 132 10.53 -22.73 5.32
#